data_AF-A0A139TNW1-F1
#
_entry.id   AF-A0A139TNW1-F1
#
_cell.length_a   1.000
_cell.length_b   1.000
_cell.length_c   1.000
_cell.angle_alpha   90.00
_cell.angle_beta   90.00
_cell.angle_gamma   90.00
#
_symmetry.space_group_name_H-M   'P 1'
#
loop_
_entity.id
_entity.type
_entity.pdbx_description
1 polymer ?
#
loop_
_entity_poly.entity_id
_entity_poly.type
_entity_poly.pdbx_seq_one_letter_code
_entity_poly.pdbx_strand_id
1 'polypeptide(L)'
;MSNPSSILAYSLSAIVGLGGTMQGAEEGTAALTRRIEHLEKQNAALKASYAQARIDADNANAQLLDIRSRLEALGGAALGNSEERLIQAMANIEVLSDRIQRLEQASVKLSGAILAYMKQAISEDADARTAVESSLRLLDSVLGYRQQPVRDGAGTQAEAKVLSIDSESGVVVVNVGKSAGMQIGMPLLLTRGAQTIGEAVVTDVRKDVCGALVQKLMAPADPVRVGDSASVKTND
;
A
#
# COMPACT_ATOMS: atom_id res chain seq x y z
N MET A 1 -54.88 -55.74 -42.23
CA MET A 1 -54.60 -54.34 -42.65
C MET A 1 -53.32 -54.40 -43.51
N SER A 2 -53.45 -54.81 -44.77
CA SER A 2 -53.53 -53.97 -45.99
C SER A 2 -52.15 -53.48 -46.49
N ASN A 3 -51.55 -54.23 -47.42
CA ASN A 3 -50.62 -53.70 -48.43
C ASN A 3 -51.44 -53.05 -49.57
N PRO A 4 -50.90 -52.05 -50.32
CA PRO A 4 -50.21 -52.34 -51.60
C PRO A 4 -49.00 -51.38 -51.88
N SER A 5 -47.90 -51.78 -52.53
CA SER A 5 -47.63 -51.92 -53.99
C SER A 5 -47.46 -50.61 -54.80
N SER A 6 -46.60 -50.70 -55.83
CA SER A 6 -46.30 -49.77 -56.97
C SER A 6 -45.04 -48.91 -56.77
N ILE A 7 -43.91 -49.07 -57.50
CA ILE A 7 -43.64 -49.21 -58.96
C ILE A 7 -44.26 -48.08 -59.77
N LEU A 8 -43.43 -47.09 -60.12
CA LEU A 8 -43.47 -46.22 -61.32
C LEU A 8 -42.08 -45.53 -61.35
N ALA A 9 -41.06 -45.99 -62.08
CA ALA A 9 -40.97 -46.06 -63.54
C ALA A 9 -41.48 -44.78 -64.22
N TYR A 10 -40.65 -43.74 -64.23
CA TYR A 10 -40.63 -42.78 -65.33
C TYR A 10 -39.17 -42.52 -65.73
N SER A 11 -38.74 -43.30 -66.70
CA SER A 11 -37.68 -42.93 -67.64
C SER A 11 -38.09 -41.64 -68.36
N LEU A 12 -37.22 -40.63 -68.35
CA LEU A 12 -37.18 -39.67 -69.45
C LEU A 12 -35.72 -39.46 -69.86
N SER A 13 -35.27 -40.37 -70.72
CA SER A 13 -34.20 -40.13 -71.66
C SER A 13 -34.58 -38.94 -72.55
N ALA A 14 -33.85 -37.83 -72.40
CA ALA A 14 -33.71 -36.81 -73.44
C ALA A 14 -32.23 -36.79 -73.85
N ILE A 15 -31.92 -37.65 -74.81
CA ILE A 15 -30.66 -37.67 -75.56
C ILE A 15 -30.62 -36.42 -76.45
N VAL A 16 -29.55 -35.65 -76.28
CA VAL A 16 -28.76 -34.90 -77.27
C VAL A 16 -29.54 -34.15 -78.36
N GLY A 17 -29.44 -32.82 -78.30
CA GLY A 17 -29.70 -31.95 -79.43
C GLY A 17 -28.89 -30.65 -79.36
N LEU A 18 -27.92 -30.53 -80.28
CA LEU A 18 -27.32 -29.29 -80.82
C LEU A 18 -26.32 -28.59 -79.85
N GLY A 19 -25.01 -28.75 -80.00
CA GLY A 19 -24.24 -28.63 -81.24
C GLY A 19 -24.16 -27.15 -81.66
N GLY A 20 -23.59 -26.27 -80.82
CA GLY A 20 -23.45 -24.86 -81.21
C GLY A 20 -23.10 -23.81 -80.15
N THR A 21 -22.57 -24.13 -78.95
CA THR A 21 -22.04 -23.11 -78.00
C THR A 21 -20.94 -23.62 -77.05
N MET A 22 -20.24 -24.72 -77.36
CA MET A 22 -19.37 -25.34 -76.35
C MET A 22 -18.03 -24.63 -76.06
N GLN A 23 -17.57 -23.69 -76.88
CA GLN A 23 -16.29 -23.01 -76.59
C GLN A 23 -16.36 -21.94 -75.49
N GLY A 24 -17.53 -21.34 -75.23
CA GLY A 24 -17.69 -20.34 -74.15
C GLY A 24 -18.14 -20.92 -72.81
N ALA A 25 -18.75 -22.11 -72.82
CA ALA A 25 -19.24 -22.77 -71.60
C ALA A 25 -18.12 -23.51 -70.84
N GLU A 26 -17.13 -24.05 -71.54
CA GLU A 26 -15.98 -24.76 -70.92
C GLU A 26 -15.00 -23.81 -70.21
N GLU A 27 -14.80 -22.59 -70.71
CA GLU A 27 -13.99 -21.57 -70.03
C GLU A 27 -14.66 -21.06 -68.75
N GLY A 28 -15.99 -20.87 -68.80
CA GLY A 28 -16.79 -20.47 -67.63
C GLY A 28 -16.84 -21.53 -66.54
N THR A 29 -16.96 -22.81 -66.90
CA THR A 29 -16.94 -23.91 -65.92
C THR A 29 -15.56 -24.07 -65.28
N ALA A 30 -14.48 -24.00 -66.06
CA ALA A 30 -13.12 -24.06 -65.52
C ALA A 30 -12.80 -22.88 -64.56
N ALA A 31 -13.28 -21.67 -64.87
CA ALA A 31 -13.13 -20.51 -64.00
C ALA A 31 -13.92 -20.66 -62.69
N LEU A 32 -15.13 -21.21 -62.76
CA LEU A 32 -15.97 -21.50 -61.60
C LEU A 32 -15.34 -22.58 -60.70
N THR A 33 -14.80 -23.66 -61.26
CA THR A 33 -14.11 -24.71 -60.50
C THR A 33 -12.90 -24.16 -59.74
N ARG A 34 -12.09 -23.31 -60.36
CA ARG A 34 -10.96 -22.63 -59.71
C ARG A 34 -11.40 -21.71 -58.56
N ARG A 35 -12.53 -21.02 -58.73
CA ARG A 35 -13.11 -20.14 -57.69
C ARG A 35 -13.61 -20.96 -56.49
N ILE A 36 -14.26 -22.09 -56.74
CA ILE A 36 -14.72 -23.02 -55.70
C ILE A 36 -13.51 -23.56 -54.93
N GLU A 37 -12.48 -24.05 -55.62
CA GLU A 37 -11.27 -24.57 -54.97
C GLU A 37 -10.56 -23.49 -54.12
N HIS A 38 -10.53 -22.24 -54.60
CA HIS A 38 -9.99 -21.12 -53.84
C HIS A 38 -10.83 -20.80 -52.60
N LEU A 39 -12.16 -20.77 -52.73
CA LEU A 39 -13.09 -20.53 -51.61
C LEU A 39 -13.06 -21.67 -50.58
N GLU A 40 -12.86 -22.91 -51.01
CA GLU A 40 -12.67 -24.07 -50.13
C GLU A 40 -11.37 -23.96 -49.36
N LYS A 41 -10.26 -23.58 -50.01
CA LYS A 41 -8.97 -23.31 -49.35
C LYS A 41 -9.08 -22.16 -48.35
N GLN A 42 -9.78 -21.08 -48.69
CA GLN A 42 -10.03 -19.96 -47.76
C GLN A 42 -10.88 -20.40 -46.56
N ASN A 43 -11.95 -21.18 -46.78
CA ASN A 43 -12.76 -21.72 -45.69
C ASN A 43 -11.98 -22.67 -44.79
N ALA A 44 -11.12 -23.51 -45.36
CA ALA A 44 -10.25 -24.40 -44.58
C ALA A 44 -9.26 -23.60 -43.73
N ALA A 45 -8.63 -22.57 -44.31
CA ALA A 45 -7.72 -21.68 -43.59
C ALA A 45 -8.44 -20.90 -42.48
N LEU A 46 -9.64 -20.38 -42.75
CA LEU A 46 -10.45 -19.69 -41.75
C LEU A 46 -10.83 -20.63 -40.60
N LYS A 47 -11.30 -21.84 -40.90
CA LYS A 47 -11.64 -22.84 -39.87
C LYS A 47 -10.43 -23.20 -39.00
N ALA A 48 -9.25 -23.37 -39.61
CA ALA A 48 -8.01 -23.62 -38.87
C ALA A 48 -7.64 -22.42 -37.98
N SER A 49 -7.74 -21.19 -38.50
CA SER A 49 -7.49 -19.97 -37.71
C SER A 49 -8.48 -19.81 -36.56
N TYR A 50 -9.77 -20.14 -36.75
CA TYR A 50 -10.77 -20.12 -35.70
C TYR A 50 -10.51 -21.17 -34.62
N ALA A 51 -10.10 -22.37 -35.02
CA ALA A 51 -9.72 -23.43 -34.07
C ALA A 51 -8.50 -23.02 -33.23
N GLN A 52 -7.50 -22.38 -33.85
CA GLN A 52 -6.34 -21.88 -33.13
C GLN A 52 -6.71 -20.76 -32.15
N ALA A 53 -7.48 -19.77 -32.60
CA ALA A 53 -7.93 -18.67 -31.74
C ALA A 53 -8.77 -19.15 -30.55
N ARG A 54 -9.57 -20.21 -30.74
CA ARG A 54 -10.31 -20.88 -29.66
C ARG A 54 -9.37 -21.47 -28.61
N ILE A 55 -8.35 -22.21 -29.04
CA ILE A 55 -7.34 -22.81 -28.15
C ILE A 55 -6.59 -21.73 -27.36
N ASP A 56 -6.20 -20.65 -28.03
CA ASP A 56 -5.50 -19.53 -27.40
C ASP A 56 -6.38 -18.82 -26.35
N ALA A 57 -7.67 -18.65 -26.64
CA ALA A 57 -8.65 -18.10 -25.69
C ALA A 57 -8.87 -19.01 -24.48
N ASP A 58 -8.95 -20.34 -24.68
CA ASP A 58 -9.09 -21.31 -23.60
C ASP A 58 -7.85 -21.32 -22.69
N ASN A 59 -6.65 -21.24 -23.28
CA ASN A 59 -5.39 -21.11 -22.54
C ASN A 59 -5.31 -19.81 -21.73
N ALA A 60 -5.74 -18.68 -22.30
CA ALA A 60 -5.78 -17.41 -21.60
C ALA A 60 -6.77 -17.45 -20.42
N ASN A 61 -7.94 -18.06 -20.60
CA ASN A 61 -8.91 -18.25 -19.53
C ASN A 61 -8.36 -19.13 -18.40
N ALA A 62 -7.64 -20.21 -18.74
CA ALA A 62 -6.99 -21.07 -17.75
C ALA A 62 -5.93 -20.30 -16.94
N GLN A 63 -5.13 -19.45 -17.59
CA GLN A 63 -4.15 -18.59 -16.91
C GLN A 63 -4.81 -17.56 -15.99
N LEU A 64 -5.93 -16.96 -16.41
CA LEU A 64 -6.68 -16.01 -15.58
C LEU A 64 -7.26 -16.70 -14.33
N LEU A 65 -7.75 -17.93 -14.44
CA LEU A 65 -8.23 -18.71 -13.30
C LEU A 65 -7.08 -19.06 -12.33
N ASP A 66 -5.90 -19.41 -12.84
CA ASP A 66 -4.72 -19.66 -12.01
C ASP A 66 -4.30 -18.39 -11.25
N ILE A 67 -4.18 -17.25 -11.95
CA ILE A 67 -3.85 -15.95 -11.33
C ILE A 67 -4.89 -15.57 -10.28
N ARG A 68 -6.18 -15.75 -10.57
CA ARG A 68 -7.26 -15.48 -9.63
C ARG A 68 -7.17 -16.37 -8.39
N SER A 69 -6.90 -17.66 -8.56
CA SER A 69 -6.75 -18.57 -7.41
C SER A 69 -5.55 -18.20 -6.54
N ARG A 70 -4.43 -17.78 -7.15
CA ARG A 70 -3.26 -17.26 -6.43
C ARG A 70 -3.57 -15.95 -5.71
N LEU A 71 -4.33 -15.05 -6.35
CA LEU A 71 -4.77 -13.80 -5.72
C LEU A 71 -5.78 -14.04 -4.60
N GLU A 72 -6.66 -15.03 -4.72
CA GLU A 72 -7.57 -15.46 -3.67
C GLU A 72 -6.82 -16.18 -2.53
N ALA A 73 -5.73 -16.89 -2.81
CA ALA A 73 -4.86 -17.46 -1.78
C ALA A 73 -4.04 -16.37 -1.06
N LEU A 74 -3.53 -15.39 -1.80
CA LEU A 74 -2.83 -14.23 -1.23
C LEU A 74 -3.78 -13.32 -0.47
N GLY A 75 -4.98 -13.07 -1.01
CA GLY A 75 -6.06 -12.33 -0.35
C GLY A 75 -6.66 -13.11 0.81
N GLY A 76 -6.75 -14.43 0.74
CA GLY A 76 -7.20 -15.30 1.83
C GLY A 76 -6.17 -15.39 2.96
N ALA A 77 -4.87 -15.34 2.66
CA ALA A 77 -3.80 -15.30 3.66
C ALA A 77 -3.56 -13.89 4.24
N ALA A 78 -3.75 -12.84 3.44
CA ALA A 78 -3.54 -11.44 3.86
C ALA A 78 -4.81 -10.80 4.47
N LEU A 79 -6.00 -11.12 3.96
CA LEU A 79 -7.31 -10.57 4.35
C LEU A 79 -8.23 -11.59 5.02
N GLY A 80 -7.90 -12.88 5.02
CA GLY A 80 -8.59 -13.85 5.88
C GLY A 80 -8.41 -13.42 7.33
N ASN A 81 -9.51 -13.03 7.97
CA ASN A 81 -9.56 -12.52 9.34
C ASN A 81 -9.03 -11.09 9.57
N SER A 82 -9.04 -10.18 8.58
CA SER A 82 -8.69 -8.77 8.83
C SER A 82 -9.70 -8.11 9.78
N GLU A 83 -11.01 -8.35 9.60
CA GLU A 83 -12.08 -7.80 10.44
C GLU A 83 -12.04 -8.35 11.87
N GLU A 84 -11.94 -9.67 12.05
CA GLU A 84 -11.81 -10.29 13.39
C GLU A 84 -10.52 -9.84 14.09
N ARG A 85 -9.40 -9.69 13.37
CA ARG A 85 -8.16 -9.14 13.94
C ARG A 85 -8.30 -7.68 14.34
N LEU A 86 -9.03 -6.87 13.57
CA LEU A 86 -9.33 -5.49 13.93
C LEU A 86 -10.26 -5.42 15.13
N ILE A 87 -11.30 -6.25 15.20
CA ILE A 87 -12.20 -6.36 16.36
C ILE A 87 -11.42 -6.77 17.61
N GLN A 88 -10.56 -7.78 17.51
CA GLN A 88 -9.68 -8.20 18.61
C GLN A 88 -8.69 -7.11 19.00
N ALA A 89 -8.09 -6.41 18.04
CA ALA A 89 -7.17 -5.29 18.31
C ALA A 89 -7.89 -4.14 19.02
N MET A 90 -9.12 -3.80 18.59
CA MET A 90 -9.94 -2.78 19.23
C MET A 90 -10.33 -3.18 20.66
N ALA A 91 -10.77 -4.42 20.87
CA ALA A 91 -11.06 -4.94 22.20
C ALA A 91 -9.83 -4.91 23.13
N ASN A 92 -8.65 -5.25 22.60
CA ASN A 92 -7.39 -5.17 23.34
C ASN A 92 -7.02 -3.73 23.70
N ILE A 93 -7.23 -2.78 22.78
CA ILE A 93 -6.99 -1.34 23.03
C ILE A 93 -7.89 -0.84 24.16
N GLU A 94 -9.17 -1.23 24.18
CA GLU A 94 -10.10 -0.82 25.24
C GLU A 94 -9.68 -1.36 26.61
N VAL A 95 -9.32 -2.64 26.70
CA VAL A 95 -8.84 -3.27 27.94
C VAL A 95 -7.54 -2.62 28.43
N LEU A 96 -6.61 -2.31 27.51
CA LEU A 96 -5.36 -1.64 27.86
C LEU A 96 -5.61 -0.20 28.34
N SER A 97 -6.54 0.51 27.71
CA SER A 97 -6.91 1.88 28.10
C SER A 97 -7.50 1.91 29.51
N ASP A 98 -8.42 1.00 29.86
CA ASP A 98 -8.97 0.90 31.22
C ASP A 98 -7.87 0.55 32.25
N ARG A 99 -6.95 -0.36 31.89
CA ARG A 99 -5.83 -0.72 32.78
C ARG A 99 -4.89 0.46 33.02
N ILE A 100 -4.58 1.25 31.99
CA ILE A 100 -3.78 2.48 32.12
C ILE A 100 -4.49 3.46 33.06
N GLN A 101 -5.78 3.71 32.85
CA GLN A 101 -6.54 4.64 33.68
C GLN A 101 -6.57 4.22 35.17
N ARG A 102 -6.72 2.91 35.44
CA ARG A 102 -6.64 2.38 36.82
C ARG A 102 -5.25 2.54 37.42
N LEU A 103 -4.20 2.30 36.64
CA LEU A 103 -2.81 2.49 37.08
C LEU A 103 -2.50 3.95 37.38
N GLU A 104 -2.99 4.87 36.54
CA GLU A 104 -2.88 6.32 36.78
C GLU A 104 -3.54 6.70 38.11
N GLN A 105 -4.78 6.28 38.34
CA GLN A 105 -5.49 6.56 39.59
C GLN A 105 -4.79 5.96 40.82
N ALA A 106 -4.30 4.74 40.73
CA ALA A 106 -3.55 4.10 41.81
C ALA A 106 -2.25 4.85 42.11
N SER A 107 -1.55 5.30 41.06
CA SER A 107 -0.30 6.06 41.16
C SER A 107 -0.51 7.43 41.80
N VAL A 108 -1.60 8.14 41.47
CA VAL A 108 -1.97 9.41 42.10
C VAL A 108 -2.26 9.23 43.58
N LYS A 109 -3.05 8.21 43.94
CA LYS A 109 -3.36 7.90 45.34
C LYS A 109 -2.09 7.58 46.13
N LEU A 110 -1.18 6.80 45.54
CA LEU A 110 0.10 6.47 46.15
C LEU A 110 0.99 7.70 46.33
N SER A 111 1.12 8.55 45.31
CA SER A 111 1.88 9.81 45.37
C SER A 111 1.36 10.70 46.51
N GLY A 112 0.04 10.87 46.61
CA GLY A 112 -0.59 11.62 47.70
C GLY A 112 -0.32 11.02 49.08
N ALA A 113 -0.39 9.70 49.23
CA ALA A 113 -0.11 9.01 50.49
C ALA A 113 1.36 9.16 50.92
N ILE A 114 2.31 9.05 49.97
CA ILE A 114 3.74 9.24 50.24
C ILE A 114 4.02 10.69 50.64
N LEU A 115 3.45 11.68 49.93
CA LEU A 115 3.64 13.09 50.30
C LEU A 115 3.06 13.43 51.68
N ALA A 116 1.90 12.87 52.03
CA ALA A 116 1.32 13.02 53.36
C ALA A 116 2.21 12.41 54.44
N TYR A 117 2.76 11.22 54.17
CA TYR A 117 3.72 10.55 55.06
C TYR A 117 5.01 11.37 55.22
N MET A 118 5.62 11.84 54.13
CA MET A 118 6.85 12.63 54.17
C MET A 118 6.70 13.98 54.89
N LYS A 119 5.49 14.57 54.91
CA LYS A 119 5.22 15.79 55.68
C LYS A 119 5.25 15.56 57.19
N GLN A 120 4.96 14.34 57.65
CA GLN A 120 4.93 13.97 59.06
C GLN A 120 6.22 13.26 59.49
N ALA A 121 6.88 12.56 58.58
CA ALA A 121 8.11 11.83 58.85
C ALA A 121 9.30 12.80 58.96
N ILE A 122 9.98 12.78 60.10
CA ILE A 122 11.31 13.37 60.25
C ILE A 122 12.29 12.33 59.71
N SER A 123 12.77 12.51 58.48
CA SER A 123 13.80 11.65 57.89
C SER A 123 15.18 12.16 58.30
N GLU A 124 15.99 11.30 58.95
CA GLU A 124 17.42 11.57 59.21
C GLU A 124 18.27 11.40 57.95
N ASP A 125 17.81 10.59 56.99
CA ASP A 125 18.47 10.35 55.71
C ASP A 125 17.98 11.35 54.66
N ALA A 126 18.84 12.30 54.30
CA ALA A 126 18.57 13.33 53.31
C ALA A 126 18.60 12.79 51.87
N ASP A 127 19.38 11.74 51.61
CA ASP A 127 19.52 11.16 50.28
C ASP A 127 18.29 10.32 49.92
N ALA A 128 17.80 9.51 50.87
CA ALA A 128 16.56 8.76 50.71
C ALA A 128 15.35 9.68 50.45
N ARG A 129 15.27 10.79 51.17
CA ARG A 129 14.23 11.82 50.96
C ARG A 129 14.29 12.40 49.54
N THR A 130 15.50 12.78 49.10
CA THR A 130 15.72 13.35 47.77
C THR A 130 15.39 12.36 46.66
N ALA A 131 15.72 11.08 46.83
CA ALA A 131 15.39 10.02 45.87
C ALA A 131 13.87 9.83 45.71
N VAL A 132 13.12 9.84 46.80
CA VAL A 132 11.65 9.74 46.77
C VAL A 132 11.04 10.98 46.10
N GLU A 133 11.50 12.19 46.45
CA GLU A 133 11.03 13.42 45.80
C GLU A 133 11.32 13.42 44.29
N SER A 134 12.49 12.94 43.86
CA SER A 134 12.83 12.82 42.43
C SER A 134 11.95 11.80 41.70
N SER A 135 11.62 10.68 42.34
CA SER A 135 10.76 9.63 41.78
C SER A 135 9.31 10.11 41.65
N LEU A 136 8.82 10.87 42.65
CA LEU A 136 7.51 11.54 42.58
C LEU A 136 7.49 12.60 41.47
N ARG A 137 8.58 13.35 41.27
CA ARG A 137 8.68 14.31 40.16
C ARG A 137 8.60 13.64 38.80
N LEU A 138 9.25 12.49 38.63
CA LEU A 138 9.15 11.68 37.41
C LEU A 138 7.73 11.13 37.24
N LEU A 139 7.10 10.62 38.30
CA LEU A 139 5.74 10.10 38.24
C LEU A 139 4.73 11.17 37.82
N ASP A 140 4.81 12.39 38.39
CA ASP A 140 3.97 13.53 37.99
C ASP A 140 4.12 13.90 36.50
N SER A 141 5.33 13.72 35.95
CA SER A 141 5.63 14.00 34.53
C SER A 141 5.02 12.95 33.61
N VAL A 142 5.08 11.67 33.98
CA VAL A 142 4.53 10.55 33.19
C VAL A 142 3.00 10.58 33.23
N LEU A 143 2.42 10.95 34.37
CA LEU A 143 0.98 11.09 34.55
C LEU A 143 0.40 12.39 33.95
N GLY A 144 1.23 13.28 33.42
CA GLY A 144 0.80 14.54 32.81
C GLY A 144 0.27 15.62 33.77
N TYR A 145 0.24 15.37 35.08
CA TYR A 145 -0.19 16.35 36.11
C TYR A 145 0.81 17.49 36.28
N ARG A 146 2.08 17.22 36.00
CA ARG A 146 3.05 18.25 35.66
C ARG A 146 3.34 18.04 34.19
N GLN A 147 2.88 18.97 33.36
CA GLN A 147 3.59 19.20 32.11
C GLN A 147 5.04 19.50 32.55
N GLN A 148 5.95 18.52 32.40
CA GLN A 148 7.27 18.84 31.87
C GLN A 148 6.97 19.91 30.82
N PRO A 149 7.58 21.10 30.82
CA PRO A 149 7.32 22.03 29.73
C PRO A 149 7.56 21.23 28.46
N VAL A 150 6.45 20.79 27.86
CA VAL A 150 6.37 20.45 26.47
C VAL A 150 6.61 21.84 25.96
N ARG A 151 7.89 22.14 25.72
CA ARG A 151 8.23 23.19 24.80
C ARG A 151 7.34 22.83 23.63
N ASP A 152 6.30 23.64 23.40
CA ASP A 152 5.44 23.52 22.25
C ASP A 152 6.34 23.08 21.11
N GLY A 153 5.94 22.05 20.37
CA GLY A 153 6.76 21.42 19.33
C GLY A 153 7.28 22.37 18.25
N ALA A 154 7.16 23.69 18.40
CA ALA A 154 8.04 24.71 17.86
C ALA A 154 9.38 24.76 18.63
N GLY A 155 10.33 23.93 18.21
CA GLY A 155 11.74 24.22 18.40
C GLY A 155 12.12 25.54 17.74
N THR A 156 13.19 26.17 18.23
CA THR A 156 13.89 27.18 17.43
C THR A 156 14.71 26.46 16.35
N GLN A 157 15.16 27.15 15.29
CA GLN A 157 16.02 26.52 14.27
C GLN A 157 17.26 25.83 14.86
N ALA A 158 17.74 26.30 16.02
CA ALA A 158 18.88 25.71 16.74
C ALA A 158 18.55 24.40 17.49
N GLU A 159 17.28 24.13 17.77
CA GLU A 159 16.81 22.95 18.52
C GLU A 159 15.92 22.03 17.66
N ALA A 160 16.03 22.11 16.33
CA ALA A 160 15.18 21.34 15.45
C ALA A 160 15.51 19.84 15.54
N LYS A 161 14.47 19.01 15.63
CA LYS A 161 14.50 17.57 15.80
C LYS A 161 13.43 16.88 14.96
N VAL A 162 13.77 15.70 14.46
CA VAL A 162 12.86 14.81 13.74
C VAL A 162 11.86 14.20 14.74
N LEU A 163 10.57 14.46 14.52
CA LEU A 163 9.46 13.95 15.32
C LEU A 163 8.95 12.61 14.79
N SER A 164 8.83 12.49 13.47
CA SER A 164 8.35 11.28 12.82
C SER A 164 8.96 11.14 11.43
N ILE A 165 8.91 9.91 10.93
CA ILE A 165 9.43 9.53 9.62
C ILE A 165 8.35 8.71 8.95
N ASP A 166 7.94 9.15 7.77
CA ASP A 166 7.14 8.32 6.88
C ASP A 166 8.10 7.53 5.98
N SER A 167 8.21 6.23 6.25
CA SER A 167 9.09 5.32 5.51
C SER A 167 8.63 5.08 4.07
N GLU A 168 7.36 5.29 3.76
CA GLU A 168 6.79 5.03 2.43
C GLU A 168 7.07 6.20 1.47
N SER A 169 6.96 7.45 1.97
CA SER A 169 7.23 8.66 1.19
C SER A 169 8.66 9.21 1.34
N GLY A 170 9.42 8.75 2.33
CA GLY A 170 10.74 9.29 2.67
C GLY A 170 10.70 10.71 3.27
N VAL A 171 9.51 11.14 3.73
CA VAL A 171 9.30 12.45 4.35
C VAL A 171 9.57 12.35 5.84
N VAL A 172 10.38 13.28 6.34
CA VAL A 172 10.64 13.47 7.77
C VAL A 172 9.89 14.69 8.28
N VAL A 173 9.26 14.57 9.44
CA VAL A 173 8.57 15.67 10.11
C VAL A 173 9.49 16.25 11.16
N VAL A 174 9.71 17.56 11.12
CA VAL A 174 10.61 18.27 12.04
C VAL A 174 9.79 19.24 12.89
N ASN A 175 10.18 19.37 14.16
CA ASN A 175 9.56 20.25 15.16
C ASN A 175 9.88 21.75 14.94
N VAL A 176 9.99 22.21 13.70
CA VAL A 176 10.17 23.62 13.36
C VAL A 176 9.25 23.97 12.20
N GLY A 177 8.58 25.12 12.28
CA GLY A 177 7.59 25.53 11.29
C GLY A 177 7.74 26.98 10.87
N LYS A 178 6.65 27.55 10.35
CA LYS A 178 6.58 28.95 9.91
C LYS A 178 6.92 29.92 11.04
N SER A 179 6.55 29.60 12.28
CA SER A 179 6.89 30.37 13.48
C SER A 179 8.41 30.50 13.69
N ALA A 180 9.18 29.52 13.24
CA ALA A 180 10.64 29.49 13.30
C ALA A 180 11.31 29.97 11.99
N GLY A 181 10.54 30.56 11.07
CA GLY A 181 11.04 31.08 9.79
C GLY A 181 11.29 30.03 8.71
N MET A 182 10.80 28.81 8.88
CA MET A 182 10.94 27.76 7.87
C MET A 182 10.11 28.09 6.62
N GLN A 183 10.67 27.79 5.45
CA GLN A 183 10.02 27.99 4.15
C GLN A 183 10.17 26.75 3.27
N ILE A 184 9.18 26.53 2.40
CA ILE A 184 9.24 25.47 1.39
C ILE A 184 10.46 25.73 0.49
N GLY A 185 11.22 24.67 0.21
CA GLY A 185 12.46 24.72 -0.56
C GLY A 185 13.72 24.96 0.25
N MET A 186 13.62 25.25 1.56
CA MET A 186 14.82 25.41 2.40
C MET A 186 15.57 24.07 2.55
N PRO A 187 16.91 24.07 2.38
CA PRO A 187 17.73 22.89 2.63
C PRO A 187 17.97 22.71 4.13
N LEU A 188 17.79 21.47 4.58
CA LEU A 188 18.04 21.01 5.93
C LEU A 188 19.18 19.99 5.93
N LEU A 189 20.03 20.10 6.93
CA LEU A 189 21.10 19.15 7.21
C LEU A 189 20.69 18.34 8.44
N LEU A 190 20.67 17.01 8.27
CA LEU A 190 20.26 16.06 9.29
C LEU A 190 21.50 15.51 9.98
N THR A 191 21.53 15.59 11.31
CA THR A 191 22.67 15.20 12.14
C THR A 191 22.24 14.27 13.27
N ARG A 192 23.12 13.34 13.64
CA ARG A 192 23.00 12.52 14.85
C ARG A 192 24.25 12.74 15.68
N GLY A 193 24.10 13.51 16.75
CA GLY A 193 25.24 14.03 17.50
C GLY A 193 26.08 14.95 16.61
N ALA A 194 27.37 14.62 16.45
CA ALA A 194 28.29 15.38 15.61
C ALA A 194 28.35 14.89 14.14
N GLN A 195 27.67 13.80 13.81
CA GLN A 195 27.74 13.20 12.48
C GLN A 195 26.61 13.69 11.58
N THR A 196 26.95 14.11 10.36
CA THR A 196 25.96 14.39 9.31
C THR A 196 25.46 13.09 8.70
N ILE A 197 24.16 12.88 8.74
CA ILE A 197 23.49 11.68 8.22
C ILE A 197 23.01 11.92 6.80
N GLY A 198 22.52 13.13 6.51
CA GLY A 198 21.94 13.41 5.21
C GLY A 198 21.48 14.86 5.03
N GLU A 199 20.97 15.12 3.84
CA GLU A 199 20.39 16.39 3.44
C GLU A 199 18.94 16.18 3.04
N ALA A 200 18.08 17.07 3.50
CA ALA A 200 16.65 17.09 3.20
C ALA A 200 16.23 18.47 2.69
N VAL A 201 15.11 18.54 1.99
CA VAL A 201 14.53 19.82 1.56
C VAL A 201 13.10 19.91 2.04
N VAL A 202 12.75 21.06 2.62
CA VAL A 202 11.42 21.32 3.15
C VAL A 202 10.39 21.32 2.02
N THR A 203 9.36 20.49 2.13
CA THR A 203 8.29 20.33 1.13
C THR A 203 6.96 20.92 1.58
N ASP A 204 6.68 20.91 2.89
CA ASP A 204 5.48 21.50 3.49
C ASP A 204 5.82 22.20 4.80
N VAL A 205 5.16 23.32 5.10
CA VAL A 205 5.39 24.10 6.32
C VAL A 205 4.06 24.46 6.97
N ARG A 206 3.89 24.01 8.21
CA ARG A 206 2.79 24.40 9.10
C ARG A 206 3.28 25.40 10.13
N LYS A 207 2.39 25.86 11.02
CA LYS A 207 2.71 26.86 12.04
C LYS A 207 3.94 26.45 12.87
N ASP A 208 3.93 25.24 13.41
CA ASP A 208 4.92 24.79 14.39
C ASP A 208 5.76 23.59 13.93
N VAL A 209 5.44 22.99 12.78
CA VAL A 209 6.14 21.83 12.20
C VAL A 209 6.34 21.98 10.70
N CYS A 210 7.31 21.28 10.13
CA CYS A 210 7.52 21.19 8.69
C CYS A 210 7.79 19.75 8.25
N GLY A 211 7.32 19.41 7.05
CA GLY A 211 7.72 18.19 6.35
C GLY A 211 8.92 18.47 5.46
N ALA A 212 9.92 17.60 5.49
CA ALA A 212 11.09 17.66 4.63
C ALA A 212 11.34 16.32 3.96
N LEU A 213 11.65 16.34 2.68
CA LEU A 213 11.99 15.15 1.90
C LEU A 213 13.49 14.92 1.93
N VAL A 214 13.94 13.74 2.33
CA VAL A 214 15.37 13.38 2.35
C VAL A 214 15.87 13.19 0.91
N GLN A 215 16.81 14.01 0.48
CA GLN A 215 17.38 13.96 -0.87
C GLN A 215 18.65 13.13 -0.94
N LYS A 216 19.48 13.19 0.10
CA LYS A 216 20.78 12.53 0.13
C LYS A 216 21.06 11.95 1.50
N LEU A 217 21.51 10.71 1.54
CA LEU A 217 22.08 10.08 2.73
C LEU A 217 23.60 9.97 2.54
N MET A 218 24.36 10.25 3.59
CA MET A 218 25.82 10.09 3.60
C MET A 218 26.22 8.61 3.57
N ALA A 219 25.47 7.76 4.27
CA ALA A 219 25.62 6.32 4.26
C ALA A 219 24.26 5.65 4.06
N PRO A 220 24.05 4.84 3.00
CA PRO A 220 22.79 4.13 2.78
C PRO A 220 22.41 3.17 3.92
N ALA A 221 23.41 2.69 4.67
CA ALA A 221 23.22 1.80 5.82
C ALA A 221 22.78 2.53 7.11
N ASP A 222 22.79 3.87 7.13
CA ASP A 222 22.38 4.65 8.30
C ASP A 222 21.23 5.61 7.96
N PRO A 223 19.97 5.13 8.01
CA PRO A 223 18.82 5.97 7.76
C PRO A 223 18.58 6.97 8.91
N VAL A 224 17.85 8.03 8.58
CA VAL A 224 17.35 9.02 9.55
C VAL A 224 16.46 8.32 10.58
N ARG A 225 16.51 8.77 11.84
CA ARG A 225 15.75 8.25 12.98
C ARG A 225 15.03 9.37 13.71
N VAL A 226 13.97 9.00 14.41
CA VAL A 226 13.27 9.91 15.32
C VAL A 226 14.24 10.39 16.40
N GLY A 227 14.25 11.69 16.64
CA GLY A 227 15.17 12.35 17.57
C GLY A 227 16.45 12.88 16.95
N ASP A 228 16.75 12.57 15.67
CA ASP A 228 17.87 13.19 14.95
C ASP A 228 17.65 14.71 14.83
N SER A 229 18.74 15.47 14.83
CA SER A 229 18.73 16.92 14.77
C SER A 229 18.67 17.42 13.33
N ALA A 230 17.95 18.51 13.10
CA ALA A 230 17.92 19.20 11.81
C ALA A 230 18.46 20.63 11.99
N SER A 231 19.18 21.13 10.99
CA SER A 231 19.59 22.53 10.95
C SER A 231 19.50 23.06 9.53
N VAL A 232 19.25 24.36 9.38
CA VAL A 232 19.24 24.98 8.05
C VAL A 232 20.67 25.01 7.53
N LYS A 233 20.88 24.51 6.30
CA LYS A 233 22.16 24.60 5.64
C LYS A 233 22.39 26.05 5.21
N THR A 234 23.07 26.82 6.03
CA THR A 234 23.53 28.16 5.67
C THR A 234 24.72 27.98 4.73
N ASN A 235 24.58 28.42 3.47
CA ASN A 235 25.75 28.60 2.61
C ASN A 235 26.46 29.87 3.09
N ASP A 236 27.62 29.71 3.73
CA ASP A 236 28.65 30.75 3.75
C ASP A 236 29.34 30.82 2.38
#